data_AF-A0A843DRQ6-F1
#
_entry.id   AF-A0A843DRQ6-F1
#
_cell.length_a   1.000
_cell.length_b   1.000
_cell.length_c   1.000
_cell.angle_alpha   90.00
_cell.angle_beta   90.00
_cell.angle_gamma   90.00
#
_symmetry.space_group_name_H-M   'P 1'
#
loop_
_entity.id
_entity.type
_entity.pdbx_description
1 polymer ?
#
loop_
_entity_poly.entity_id
_entity_poly.type
_entity_poly.pdbx_seq_one_letter_code
_entity_poly.pdbx_strand_id
1 'polypeptide(L)'
;LGIAGIENNLAVLQNKRLIIFTVGLTSPEAEERLSNLAAKNFSAALQKHATFFHLRGALEYQKLSFGHKILLRMIRSSMPNKLDLNQNHVSREAVLPLVAAAGGDFPE
;
A
#
# COMPACT_ATOMS: atom_id res chain seq x y z
N LEU A 1 -1.26 14.61 11.18
CA LEU A 1 -1.94 13.50 11.88
C LEU A 1 -1.34 12.19 11.37
N GLY A 2 -0.94 11.28 12.27
CA GLY A 2 -0.59 9.90 11.93
C GLY A 2 -1.77 8.95 12.18
N ILE A 3 -1.51 7.64 12.12
CA ILE A 3 -2.51 6.58 12.39
C ILE A 3 -3.23 6.81 13.73
N ALA A 4 -2.49 7.07 14.80
CA ALA A 4 -3.07 7.34 16.13
C ALA A 4 -4.05 8.52 16.14
N GLY A 5 -3.81 9.53 15.28
CA GLY A 5 -4.72 10.67 15.16
C GLY A 5 -6.04 10.30 14.48
N ILE A 6 -6.03 9.34 13.55
CA ILE A 6 -7.24 8.81 12.90
C ILE A 6 -8.05 8.02 13.92
N GLU A 7 -7.38 7.15 14.69
CA GLU A 7 -8.03 6.32 15.72
C GLU A 7 -8.67 7.16 16.83
N ASN A 8 -7.97 8.18 17.33
CA ASN A 8 -8.48 9.09 18.36
C ASN A 8 -9.69 9.91 17.90
N ASN A 9 -9.95 9.99 16.59
CA ASN A 9 -11.06 10.74 16.00
C ASN A 9 -12.09 9.82 15.33
N LEU A 10 -12.10 8.53 15.64
CA LEU A 10 -12.99 7.55 15.01
C LEU A 10 -14.48 7.93 15.15
N ALA A 11 -14.88 8.51 16.28
CA ALA A 11 -16.25 8.98 16.51
C ALA A 11 -16.71 10.07 15.53
N VAL A 12 -15.78 10.87 14.99
CA VAL A 12 -16.09 11.88 13.96
C VAL A 12 -16.05 11.27 12.56
N LEU A 13 -15.24 10.22 12.37
CA LEU A 13 -15.05 9.52 11.11
C LEU A 13 -16.08 8.41 10.86
N GLN A 14 -16.80 7.95 11.89
CA GLN A 14 -17.77 6.85 11.80
C GLN A 14 -18.91 7.12 10.81
N ASN A 15 -19.24 8.39 10.58
CA ASN A 15 -20.27 8.81 9.62
C ASN A 15 -19.68 9.18 8.25
N LYS A 16 -18.41 8.86 8.01
CA LYS A 16 -17.70 9.15 6.76
C LYS A 16 -17.22 7.86 6.14
N ARG A 17 -17.16 7.85 4.81
CA ARG A 17 -16.51 6.78 4.06
C ARG A 17 -15.00 6.91 4.24
N LEU A 18 -14.40 5.98 4.97
CA LEU A 18 -12.96 5.97 5.19
C LEU A 18 -12.28 4.99 4.23
N ILE A 19 -11.33 5.49 3.45
CA ILE A 19 -10.55 4.69 2.51
C ILE A 19 -9.08 4.82 2.90
N ILE A 20 -8.41 3.68 3.08
CA ILE A 20 -6.99 3.61 3.41
C ILE A 20 -6.31 2.87 2.28
N PHE A 21 -5.33 3.51 1.65
CA PHE A 21 -4.48 2.84 0.68
C PHE A 21 -3.01 2.96 1.06
N THR A 22 -2.24 1.95 0.70
CA THR A 22 -0.79 1.92 0.90
C THR A 22 -0.10 1.67 -0.43
N VAL A 23 1.10 2.20 -0.60
CA VAL A 23 1.92 2.00 -1.79
C VAL A 23 3.23 1.37 -1.36
N GLY A 24 3.63 0.25 -1.98
CA GLY A 24 4.86 -0.41 -1.58
C GLY A 24 5.33 -1.47 -2.56
N LEU A 25 6.53 -1.99 -2.30
CA LEU A 25 7.19 -2.98 -3.15
C LEU A 25 6.73 -4.42 -2.91
N THR A 26 5.67 -4.61 -2.12
CA THR A 26 5.05 -5.92 -1.84
C THR A 26 3.99 -6.22 -2.91
N SER A 27 3.79 -7.49 -3.26
CA SER A 27 2.80 -7.81 -4.30
C SER A 27 1.39 -7.51 -3.75
N PRO A 28 0.52 -6.83 -4.52
CA PRO A 28 -0.88 -6.64 -4.15
C PRO A 28 -1.65 -7.95 -3.95
N GLU A 29 -1.21 -9.02 -4.60
CA GLU A 29 -1.83 -10.36 -4.55
C GLU A 29 -1.55 -11.09 -3.23
N ALA A 30 -0.69 -10.54 -2.36
CA ALA A 30 -0.37 -11.13 -1.07
C ALA A 30 -1.41 -10.77 0.01
N GLU A 31 -2.67 -11.17 -0.20
CA GLU A 31 -3.80 -10.85 0.68
C GLU A 31 -3.51 -11.13 2.18
N GLU A 32 -2.87 -12.25 2.49
CA GLU A 32 -2.47 -12.60 3.85
C GLU A 32 -1.50 -11.58 4.46
N ARG A 33 -0.55 -11.07 3.66
CA ARG A 33 0.39 -10.03 4.11
C ARG A 33 -0.30 -8.70 4.31
N LEU A 34 -1.26 -8.37 3.46
CA LEU A 34 -2.04 -7.13 3.56
C LEU A 34 -2.95 -7.14 4.80
N SER A 35 -3.63 -8.26 5.04
CA SER A 35 -4.43 -8.48 6.24
C SER A 35 -3.57 -8.38 7.51
N ASN A 36 -2.40 -9.04 7.52
CA ASN A 36 -1.45 -8.94 8.63
C ASN A 36 -0.90 -7.52 8.83
N LEU A 37 -0.64 -6.78 7.75
CA LEU A 37 -0.21 -5.38 7.82
C LEU A 37 -1.32 -4.51 8.44
N ALA A 38 -2.56 -4.70 7.98
CA ALA A 38 -3.69 -3.96 8.51
C ALA A 38 -3.91 -4.27 10.01
N ALA A 39 -3.86 -5.56 10.38
CA ALA A 39 -3.98 -6.03 11.75
C ALA A 39 -2.90 -5.48 12.68
N LYS A 40 -1.68 -5.30 12.18
CA LYS A 40 -0.56 -4.75 12.96
C LYS A 40 -0.63 -3.24 13.18
N ASN A 41 -1.24 -2.51 12.24
CA ASN A 41 -1.17 -1.05 12.23
C ASN A 41 -2.49 -0.37 12.60
N PHE A 42 -3.63 -1.07 12.52
CA PHE A 42 -4.94 -0.49 12.74
C PHE A 42 -5.75 -1.31 13.73
N SER A 43 -6.49 -0.64 14.61
CA SER A 43 -7.46 -1.28 15.50
C SER A 43 -8.55 -2.04 14.74
N ALA A 44 -9.12 -3.06 15.38
CA ALA A 44 -10.23 -3.83 14.80
C ALA A 44 -11.45 -2.96 14.45
N ALA A 45 -11.67 -1.86 15.17
CA ALA A 45 -12.73 -0.91 14.88
C ALA A 45 -12.49 -0.18 13.55
N LEU A 46 -11.26 0.29 13.31
CA LEU A 46 -10.90 0.94 12.06
C LEU A 46 -10.90 -0.05 10.89
N GLN A 47 -10.45 -1.28 11.12
CA GLN A 47 -10.47 -2.34 10.11
C GLN A 47 -11.88 -2.66 9.61
N LYS A 48 -12.88 -2.62 10.49
CA LYS A 48 -14.29 -2.84 10.12
C LYS A 48 -14.91 -1.65 9.41
N HIS A 49 -14.44 -0.44 9.69
CA HIS A 49 -15.03 0.80 9.16
C HIS A 49 -14.39 1.28 7.84
N ALA A 50 -13.11 0.99 7.64
CA ALA A 50 -12.37 1.45 6.48
C ALA A 50 -12.26 0.38 5.39
N THR A 51 -12.25 0.82 4.13
CA THR A 51 -11.86 -0.03 3.00
C THR A 51 -10.36 0.09 2.75
N PHE A 52 -9.67 -1.04 2.65
CA PHE A 52 -8.22 -1.09 2.49
C PHE A 52 -7.81 -1.46 1.07
N PHE A 53 -6.83 -0.75 0.54
CA PHE A 53 -6.21 -1.03 -0.75
C PHE A 53 -4.68 -1.08 -0.60
N HIS A 54 -4.03 -1.96 -1.36
CA HIS A 54 -2.58 -1.94 -1.52
C HIS A 54 -2.24 -1.80 -2.99
N LEU A 55 -1.44 -0.79 -3.31
CA LEU A 55 -0.97 -0.52 -4.66
C LEU A 55 0.52 -0.85 -4.73
N ARG A 56 0.91 -1.46 -5.85
CA ARG A 56 2.30 -1.78 -6.14
C ARG A 56 3.10 -0.52 -6.48
N GLY A 57 4.03 -0.12 -5.63
CA GLY A 57 4.92 1.01 -5.92
C GLY A 57 5.86 0.73 -7.09
N ALA A 58 6.30 1.79 -7.76
CA ALA A 58 7.33 1.69 -8.81
C ALA A 58 8.73 1.64 -8.19
N LEU A 59 9.59 0.76 -8.70
CA LEU A 59 11.02 0.76 -8.40
C LEU A 59 11.80 0.65 -9.70
N GLU A 60 12.26 1.79 -10.19
CA GLU A 60 13.09 1.85 -11.39
C GLU A 60 14.56 1.64 -11.02
N TYR A 61 14.98 0.37 -10.91
CA TYR A 61 16.33 0.01 -10.50
C TYR A 61 17.41 0.73 -11.33
N GLN A 62 17.17 0.94 -12.63
CA GLN A 62 18.11 1.61 -13.52
C GLN A 62 18.38 3.07 -13.14
N LYS A 63 17.38 3.77 -12.61
CA LYS A 63 17.47 5.18 -12.18
C LYS A 63 18.09 5.34 -10.79
N LEU A 64 18.32 4.25 -10.05
CA LEU A 64 18.93 4.31 -8.74
C LEU A 64 20.44 4.62 -8.82
N SER A 65 20.93 5.37 -7.83
CA SER A 65 22.36 5.59 -7.62
C SER A 65 23.07 4.26 -7.30
N PHE A 66 24.40 4.22 -7.54
CA PHE A 66 25.21 3.02 -7.34
C PHE A 66 25.10 2.46 -5.90
N GLY A 67 25.10 3.33 -4.89
CA GLY A 67 24.94 2.93 -3.49
C GLY A 67 23.61 2.23 -3.21
N HIS A 68 22.50 2.79 -3.71
CA HIS A 68 21.18 2.16 -3.57
C HIS A 68 21.10 0.81 -4.28
N LYS A 69 21.74 0.67 -5.45
CA LYS A 69 21.81 -0.60 -6.18
C LYS A 69 22.53 -1.68 -5.36
N ILE A 70 23.67 -1.34 -4.74
CA ILE A 70 24.41 -2.28 -3.86
C ILE A 70 23.54 -2.70 -2.68
N LEU A 71 22.92 -1.74 -1.98
CA LEU A 71 22.07 -2.02 -0.83
C LEU A 71 20.93 -2.99 -1.19
N LEU A 72 20.20 -2.71 -2.27
CA LEU A 72 19.10 -3.57 -2.71
C LEU A 72 19.58 -4.95 -3.14
N ARG A 73 20.78 -5.05 -3.73
CA ARG A 73 21.40 -6.34 -4.09
C ARG A 73 21.75 -7.15 -2.85
N MET A 74 22.27 -6.52 -1.79
CA MET A 74 22.52 -7.18 -0.50
C MET A 74 21.21 -7.68 0.11
N ILE A 75 20.17 -6.84 0.16
CA ILE A 75 18.85 -7.22 0.69
C ILE A 75 18.27 -8.40 -0.09
N ARG A 76 18.33 -8.37 -1.43
CA ARG A 76 17.88 -9.47 -2.28
C ARG A 76 18.70 -10.75 -2.04
N SER A 77 20.00 -10.63 -1.81
CA SER A 77 20.85 -11.79 -1.53
C SER A 77 20.50 -12.44 -0.19
N SER A 78 20.14 -11.64 0.83
CA SER A 78 19.71 -12.15 2.13
C SER A 78 18.25 -12.63 2.16
N MET A 79 17.39 -12.05 1.32
CA MET A 79 15.95 -12.31 1.28
C MET A 79 15.44 -12.37 -0.18
N PRO A 80 15.76 -13.43 -0.93
CA PRO A 80 15.51 -13.51 -2.38
C PRO A 80 14.02 -13.43 -2.75
N ASN A 81 13.12 -13.86 -1.87
CA ASN A 81 11.68 -13.89 -2.11
C ASN A 81 10.94 -12.63 -1.65
N LYS A 82 11.64 -11.64 -1.08
CA LYS A 82 10.99 -10.43 -0.51
C LYS A 82 11.14 -9.19 -1.37
N LEU A 83 12.02 -9.21 -2.37
CA LEU A 83 12.35 -8.01 -3.13
C LEU A 83 12.49 -8.32 -4.62
N ASP A 84 11.46 -7.95 -5.36
CA ASP A 84 11.52 -7.84 -6.81
C ASP A 84 12.12 -6.47 -7.18
N LEU A 85 13.17 -6.45 -8.00
CA LEU A 85 13.92 -5.24 -8.35
C LEU A 85 13.44 -4.59 -9.66
N ASN A 86 12.61 -5.28 -10.43
CA ASN A 86 12.10 -4.76 -11.70
C ASN A 86 10.59 -4.57 -11.57
N GLN A 87 10.20 -3.58 -10.76
CA GLN A 87 8.79 -3.27 -10.52
C GLN A 87 8.37 -2.10 -11.39
N ASN A 88 7.61 -2.42 -12.43
CA ASN A 88 6.96 -1.41 -13.25
C ASN A 88 5.84 -0.75 -12.47
N HIS A 89 5.53 0.47 -12.90
CA HIS A 89 4.51 1.40 -12.41
C HIS A 89 3.18 0.75 -11.98
N VAL A 90 2.45 1.41 -11.07
CA VAL A 90 1.03 1.12 -10.82
C VAL A 90 0.28 1.30 -12.15
N SER A 91 -0.39 0.28 -12.65
CA SER A 91 -1.21 0.41 -13.85
C SER A 91 -2.54 1.11 -13.53
N ARG A 92 -3.21 1.71 -14.54
CA ARG A 92 -4.52 2.37 -14.35
C ARG A 92 -5.54 1.39 -13.78
N GLU A 93 -5.53 0.16 -14.29
CA GLU A 93 -6.42 -0.95 -13.93
C GLU A 93 -6.29 -1.29 -12.45
N ALA A 94 -5.07 -1.29 -11.92
CA ALA A 94 -4.80 -1.58 -10.52
C ALA A 94 -5.38 -0.53 -9.55
N VAL A 95 -5.64 0.70 -10.04
CA VAL A 95 -6.20 1.79 -9.23
C VAL A 95 -7.73 1.91 -9.36
N LEU A 96 -8.33 1.29 -10.38
CA LEU A 96 -9.78 1.36 -10.60
C LEU A 96 -10.61 0.98 -9.36
N PRO A 97 -10.29 -0.09 -8.60
CA PRO A 97 -11.05 -0.42 -7.39
C PRO A 97 -11.02 0.69 -6.33
N LEU A 98 -9.88 1.38 -6.21
CA LEU A 98 -9.72 2.51 -5.28
C LEU A 98 -10.56 3.71 -5.73
N VAL A 99 -10.52 4.05 -7.01
CA VAL A 99 -11.26 5.20 -7.56
C VAL A 99 -12.77 4.97 -7.51
N ALA A 100 -13.22 3.76 -7.84
CA ALA A 100 -14.61 3.36 -7.67
C ALA A 100 -15.07 3.48 -6.20
N ALA A 101 -14.25 3.03 -5.24
CA ALA A 101 -14.56 3.17 -3.81
C ALA A 101 -14.61 4.64 -3.35
N ALA A 102 -13.76 5.49 -3.93
CA ALA A 102 -13.78 6.93 -3.68
C ALA A 102 -15.03 7.63 -4.27
N GLY A 103 -15.78 6.96 -5.14
CA GLY A 103 -16.93 7.52 -5.86
C GLY A 103 -16.52 8.49 -6.96
N GLY A 104 -15.31 8.34 -7.50
CA GLY A 104 -14.85 9.06 -8.67
C GLY A 104 -14.84 8.17 -9.90
N ASP A 105 -14.80 8.80 -11.07
CA ASP A 105 -14.52 8.16 -12.35
C ASP A 105 -13.16 8.65 -12.86
N PHE A 106 -12.40 7.78 -13.53
CA PHE A 106 -11.23 8.25 -14.28
C PHE A 106 -11.71 8.89 -15.58
N PRO A 107 -11.29 10.12 -15.93
CA PRO A 107 -11.55 10.67 -17.25
C PRO A 107 -10.93 9.76 -18.33
N GLU A 108 -11.63 9.56 -19.45
CA GLU A 108 -11.17 8.72 -20.55
C GLU A 108 -9.74 9.06 -21.00
#